data_AF-A0A5N9DKZ1-F1
#
_entry.id   AF-A0A5N9DKZ1-F1
#
_cell.length_a   1.000
_cell.length_b   1.000
_cell.length_c   1.000
_cell.angle_alpha   90.00
_cell.angle_beta   90.00
_cell.angle_gamma   90.00
#
_symmetry.space_group_name_H-M   'P 1'
#
loop_
_entity.id
_entity.type
_entity.pdbx_description
1 polymer ?
#
loop_
_entity_poly.entity_id
_entity_poly.type
_entity_poly.pdbx_seq_one_letter_code
_entity_poly.pdbx_strand_id
1 'polypeptide(L)'
;MPLFSDEIRVLESPIDVMYLMHKAFIKHSERTELLAEKAQSGGDLTNLENSVNAWVAQLLYHTKIEDDHMTGPLKDGLLQDGRMPLKENLIEHEELRHQGATLIDHLQQGDKPSIRKQVAASILSMDDKDHAELMDKIEEVETVIKQAIGEKKVLARTRRHLYESVVSFKVTEFDHFENEEAFVLPLVKDQMSDSEELECVRKLLFDDGSSDPRWIIDFVAEELEPKERELLNELEKKIQNQSG
;
A
#
# COMPACT_ATOMS: atom_id res chain seq x y z
N MET A 1 -16.00 14.26 -7.37
CA MET A 1 -15.73 13.08 -6.53
C MET A 1 -15.99 13.47 -5.08
N PRO A 2 -16.52 12.56 -4.25
CA PRO A 2 -16.47 12.74 -2.81
C PRO A 2 -15.02 12.99 -2.39
N LEU A 3 -14.80 13.81 -1.35
CA LEU A 3 -13.49 13.86 -0.70
C LEU A 3 -13.27 12.52 0.02
N PHE A 4 -12.03 12.04 0.18
CA PHE A 4 -11.74 10.81 0.93
C PHE A 4 -12.32 10.79 2.37
N SER A 5 -12.65 11.96 2.92
CA SER A 5 -13.28 12.13 4.22
C SER A 5 -14.80 11.99 4.23
N ASP A 6 -15.46 11.97 3.07
CA ASP A 6 -16.91 11.86 2.96
C ASP A 6 -17.39 10.45 3.38
N GLU A 7 -18.55 10.39 4.04
CA GLU A 7 -19.20 9.12 4.41
C GLU A 7 -19.73 8.44 3.13
N ILE A 8 -19.22 7.26 2.81
CA ILE A 8 -19.72 6.45 1.70
C ILE A 8 -21.03 5.80 2.14
N ARG A 9 -22.10 6.05 1.38
CA ARG A 9 -23.47 5.64 1.76
C ARG A 9 -24.04 4.52 0.91
N VAL A 10 -23.43 4.24 -0.22
CA VAL A 10 -23.90 3.24 -1.19
C VAL A 10 -22.72 2.75 -2.02
N LEU A 11 -22.76 1.47 -2.37
CA LEU A 11 -21.92 0.85 -3.40
C LEU A 11 -22.84 0.59 -4.60
N GLU A 12 -22.66 1.31 -5.70
CA GLU A 12 -23.50 1.20 -6.91
C GLU A 12 -23.16 -0.07 -7.70
N SER A 13 -21.89 -0.48 -7.70
CA SER A 13 -21.42 -1.77 -8.21
C SER A 13 -20.44 -2.43 -7.24
N PRO A 14 -20.14 -3.73 -7.38
CA PRO A 14 -19.18 -4.40 -6.50
C PRO A 14 -17.83 -3.68 -6.37
N ILE A 15 -17.28 -3.16 -7.48
CA ILE A 15 -15.95 -2.51 -7.46
C ILE A 15 -15.93 -1.21 -6.64
N ASP A 16 -17.07 -0.62 -6.29
CA ASP A 16 -17.11 0.57 -5.42
C ASP A 16 -16.58 0.32 -4.01
N VAL A 17 -16.34 -0.94 -3.63
CA VAL A 17 -15.60 -1.26 -2.40
C VAL A 17 -14.20 -0.65 -2.38
N MET A 18 -13.60 -0.37 -3.55
CA MET A 18 -12.32 0.32 -3.66
C MET A 18 -12.32 1.64 -2.90
N TYR A 19 -13.41 2.41 -2.96
CA TYR A 19 -13.55 3.64 -2.17
C TYR A 19 -13.47 3.40 -0.65
N LEU A 20 -13.99 2.26 -0.17
CA LEU A 20 -13.89 1.88 1.24
C LEU A 20 -12.46 1.44 1.59
N MET A 21 -11.80 0.69 0.69
CA MET A 21 -10.41 0.25 0.86
C MET A 21 -9.46 1.45 0.89
N HIS A 22 -9.51 2.34 -0.10
CA HIS A 22 -8.66 3.54 -0.18
C HIS A 22 -8.86 4.42 1.05
N LYS A 23 -10.11 4.63 1.48
CA LYS A 23 -10.40 5.37 2.71
C LYS A 23 -9.75 4.74 3.95
N ALA A 24 -9.78 3.40 4.06
CA ALA A 24 -9.12 2.70 5.16
C ALA A 24 -7.59 2.87 5.10
N PHE A 25 -7.00 2.78 3.91
CA PHE A 25 -5.56 2.89 3.70
C PHE A 25 -5.08 4.30 4.03
N ILE A 26 -5.81 5.33 3.57
CA ILE A 26 -5.59 6.73 3.89
C ILE A 26 -5.63 6.99 5.40
N LYS A 27 -6.65 6.48 6.10
CA LYS A 27 -6.72 6.62 7.57
C LYS A 27 -5.50 5.99 8.25
N HIS A 28 -5.02 4.86 7.74
CA HIS A 28 -3.86 4.17 8.27
C HIS A 28 -2.54 4.90 7.98
N SER A 29 -2.37 5.45 6.78
CA SER A 29 -1.18 6.21 6.41
C SER A 29 -1.09 7.55 7.13
N GLU A 30 -2.21 8.25 7.36
CA GLU A 30 -2.26 9.44 8.21
C GLU A 30 -1.82 9.16 9.65
N ARG A 31 -2.30 8.05 10.25
CA ARG A 31 -1.81 7.65 11.58
C ARG A 31 -0.35 7.27 11.58
N THR A 32 0.12 6.62 10.51
CA THR A 32 1.53 6.24 10.35
C THR A 32 2.44 7.48 10.26
N GLU A 33 2.02 8.52 9.54
CA GLU A 33 2.70 9.82 9.51
C GLU A 33 2.78 10.45 10.91
N LEU A 34 1.70 10.43 11.70
CA LEU A 34 1.73 10.94 13.07
C LEU A 34 2.70 10.17 13.97
N LEU A 35 2.86 8.86 13.75
CA LEU A 35 3.89 8.06 14.44
C LEU A 35 5.29 8.47 13.99
N ALA A 36 5.49 8.71 12.69
CA ALA A 36 6.77 9.16 12.14
C ALA A 36 7.15 10.57 12.63
N GLU A 37 6.17 11.48 12.73
CA GLU A 37 6.36 12.82 13.27
C GLU A 37 6.85 12.75 14.72
N LYS A 38 6.15 11.97 15.57
CA LYS A 38 6.55 11.75 16.97
C LYS A 38 7.94 11.13 17.08
N ALA A 39 8.26 10.18 16.20
CA ALA A 39 9.55 9.50 16.16
C ALA A 39 10.73 10.46 15.91
N GLN A 40 10.51 11.63 15.30
CA GLN A 40 11.57 12.66 15.14
C GLN A 40 12.13 13.15 16.48
N SER A 41 11.33 13.11 17.55
CA SER A 41 11.74 13.51 18.90
C SER A 41 12.56 12.44 19.64
N GLY A 42 12.80 11.28 19.01
CA GLY A 42 13.48 10.13 19.61
C GLY A 42 12.50 9.09 20.16
N GLY A 43 13.01 8.12 20.92
CA GLY A 43 12.22 7.03 21.50
C GLY A 43 12.18 5.76 20.66
N ASP A 44 11.39 4.80 21.15
CA ASP A 44 11.15 3.50 20.53
C ASP A 44 10.39 3.66 19.20
N LEU A 45 10.80 2.88 18.20
CA LEU A 45 10.25 2.89 16.84
C LEU A 45 9.32 1.72 16.56
N THR A 46 9.17 0.75 17.47
CA THR A 46 8.39 -0.48 17.22
C THR A 46 6.97 -0.20 16.71
N ASN A 47 6.27 0.80 17.27
CA ASN A 47 4.93 1.13 16.78
C ASN A 47 4.93 1.70 15.36
N LEU A 48 5.92 2.53 15.01
CA LEU A 48 6.07 3.06 13.66
C LEU A 48 6.44 1.95 12.68
N GLU A 49 7.37 1.07 13.08
CA GLU A 49 7.79 -0.08 12.28
C GLU A 49 6.61 -1.01 11.97
N ASN A 50 5.83 -1.38 12.99
CA ASN A 50 4.64 -2.21 12.81
C ASN A 50 3.61 -1.53 11.90
N SER A 51 3.39 -0.23 12.06
CA SER A 51 2.42 0.54 11.25
C SER A 51 2.84 0.59 9.78
N VAL A 52 4.13 0.85 9.51
CA VAL A 52 4.68 0.88 8.15
C VAL A 52 4.69 -0.52 7.53
N ASN A 53 5.08 -1.56 8.27
CA ASN A 53 5.06 -2.93 7.76
C ASN A 53 3.64 -3.34 7.34
N ALA A 54 2.62 -3.03 8.16
CA ALA A 54 1.23 -3.29 7.82
C ALA A 54 0.78 -2.48 6.60
N TRP A 55 1.13 -1.19 6.54
CA TRP A 55 0.76 -0.31 5.44
C TRP A 55 1.34 -0.78 4.10
N VAL A 56 2.65 -1.05 4.07
CA VAL A 56 3.33 -1.54 2.86
C VAL A 56 2.79 -2.91 2.46
N ALA A 57 2.57 -3.83 3.40
CA ALA A 57 2.00 -5.15 3.08
C ALA A 57 0.62 -5.04 2.40
N GLN A 58 -0.24 -4.15 2.88
CA GLN A 58 -1.57 -3.91 2.31
C GLN A 58 -1.47 -3.35 0.88
N LEU A 59 -0.70 -2.29 0.68
CA LEU A 59 -0.52 -1.68 -0.65
C LEU A 59 0.11 -2.65 -1.66
N LEU A 60 1.12 -3.42 -1.24
CA LEU A 60 1.77 -4.40 -2.11
C LEU A 60 0.81 -5.52 -2.52
N TYR A 61 -0.04 -5.98 -1.61
CA TYR A 61 -1.06 -6.96 -1.93
C TYR A 61 -2.09 -6.37 -2.89
N HIS A 62 -2.62 -5.20 -2.55
CA HIS A 62 -3.65 -4.49 -3.31
C HIS A 62 -3.25 -4.26 -4.76
N THR A 63 -2.13 -3.56 -4.98
CA THR A 63 -1.60 -3.25 -6.32
C THR A 63 -1.31 -4.51 -7.14
N LYS A 64 -0.84 -5.59 -6.50
CA LYS A 64 -0.62 -6.87 -7.19
C LYS A 64 -1.94 -7.50 -7.66
N ILE A 65 -2.95 -7.55 -6.79
CA ILE A 65 -4.24 -8.11 -7.15
C ILE A 65 -4.90 -7.27 -8.25
N GLU A 66 -4.75 -5.95 -8.20
CA GLU A 66 -5.20 -5.08 -9.27
C GLU A 66 -4.50 -5.38 -10.58
N ASP A 67 -3.17 -5.48 -10.58
CA ASP A 67 -2.39 -5.84 -11.77
C ASP A 67 -2.87 -7.16 -12.39
N ASP A 68 -3.07 -8.19 -11.55
CA ASP A 68 -3.38 -9.54 -12.01
C ASP A 68 -4.87 -9.72 -12.39
N HIS A 69 -5.78 -9.08 -11.66
CA HIS A 69 -7.22 -9.39 -11.70
C HIS A 69 -8.12 -8.19 -12.02
N MET A 70 -7.62 -6.96 -11.93
CA MET A 70 -8.37 -5.75 -12.28
C MET A 70 -7.87 -5.12 -13.58
N THR A 71 -6.66 -4.57 -13.62
CA THR A 71 -6.13 -3.82 -14.77
C THR A 71 -5.61 -4.75 -15.87
N GLY A 72 -4.98 -5.88 -15.52
CA GLY A 72 -4.45 -6.85 -16.49
C GLY A 72 -5.48 -7.40 -17.49
N PRO A 73 -6.70 -7.76 -17.06
CA PRO A 73 -7.77 -8.20 -17.97
C PRO A 73 -8.38 -7.10 -18.85
N LEU A 74 -8.19 -5.82 -18.51
CA LEU A 74 -8.84 -4.70 -19.19
C LEU A 74 -8.09 -4.29 -20.46
N LYS A 75 -8.81 -3.63 -21.37
CA LYS A 75 -8.22 -3.01 -22.55
C LYS A 75 -7.99 -1.55 -22.29
N ASP A 76 -6.75 -1.13 -22.46
CA ASP A 76 -6.37 0.28 -22.32
C ASP A 76 -6.84 1.09 -23.53
N GLY A 77 -7.04 2.38 -23.32
CA GLY A 77 -7.49 3.33 -24.32
C GLY A 77 -6.83 4.67 -24.14
N LEU A 78 -6.31 5.25 -25.23
CA LEU A 78 -5.77 6.60 -25.20
C LEU A 78 -6.91 7.60 -24.99
N LEU A 79 -6.89 8.28 -23.84
CA LEU A 79 -7.84 9.34 -23.53
C LEU A 79 -7.56 10.59 -24.37
N GLN A 80 -8.54 11.49 -24.47
CA GLN A 80 -8.42 12.72 -25.28
C GLN A 80 -7.28 13.65 -24.83
N ASP A 81 -6.88 13.57 -23.57
CA ASP A 81 -5.77 14.32 -22.99
C ASP A 81 -4.40 13.61 -23.14
N GLY A 82 -4.37 12.46 -23.82
CA GLY A 82 -3.16 11.71 -24.12
C GLY A 82 -2.77 10.68 -23.06
N ARG A 83 -3.57 10.52 -22.00
CA ARG A 83 -3.31 9.53 -20.95
C ARG A 83 -3.67 8.12 -21.37
N MET A 84 -2.96 7.16 -20.80
CA MET A 84 -3.23 5.73 -20.90
C MET A 84 -3.46 5.18 -19.49
N PRO A 85 -4.72 5.20 -18.99
CA PRO A 85 -5.00 4.98 -17.58
C PRO A 85 -4.42 3.68 -17.02
N LEU A 86 -4.59 2.56 -17.72
CA LEU A 86 -4.13 1.27 -17.20
C LEU A 86 -2.60 1.21 -17.16
N LYS A 87 -1.95 1.71 -18.23
CA LYS A 87 -0.49 1.77 -18.29
C LYS A 87 0.10 2.70 -17.22
N GLU A 88 -0.52 3.85 -16.99
CA GLU A 88 -0.12 4.80 -15.95
C GLU A 88 -0.29 4.18 -14.56
N ASN A 89 -1.40 3.47 -14.31
CA ASN A 89 -1.64 2.74 -13.06
C ASN A 89 -0.51 1.73 -12.75
N LEU A 90 -0.08 0.96 -13.74
CA LEU A 90 1.04 0.01 -13.58
C LEU A 90 2.36 0.70 -13.22
N ILE A 91 2.59 1.91 -13.73
CA ILE A 91 3.79 2.69 -13.41
C ILE A 91 3.72 3.21 -11.97
N GLU A 92 2.56 3.72 -11.55
CA GLU A 92 2.30 4.16 -10.17
C GLU A 92 2.47 3.01 -9.18
N HIS A 93 1.98 1.81 -9.51
CA HIS A 93 2.20 0.61 -8.70
C HIS A 93 3.67 0.28 -8.53
N GLU A 94 4.46 0.37 -9.60
CA GLU A 94 5.91 0.12 -9.53
C GLU A 94 6.62 1.14 -8.64
N GLU A 95 6.19 2.41 -8.71
CA GLU A 95 6.70 3.44 -7.82
C GLU A 95 6.33 3.18 -6.36
N LEU A 96 5.09 2.79 -6.07
CA LEU A 96 4.65 2.39 -4.73
C LEU A 96 5.46 1.20 -4.20
N ARG A 97 5.70 0.18 -5.04
CA ARG A 97 6.55 -0.98 -4.69
C ARG A 97 7.96 -0.54 -4.32
N HIS A 98 8.57 0.32 -5.13
CA HIS A 98 9.93 0.81 -4.92
C HIS A 98 10.06 1.67 -3.64
N GLN A 99 9.14 2.63 -3.46
CA GLN A 99 9.14 3.50 -2.29
C GLN A 99 8.85 2.72 -1.00
N GLY A 100 7.87 1.80 -1.03
CA GLY A 100 7.54 0.93 0.09
C GLY A 100 8.73 0.06 0.53
N ALA A 101 9.42 -0.58 -0.42
CA ALA A 101 10.63 -1.36 -0.12
C ALA A 101 11.73 -0.51 0.53
N THR A 102 11.95 0.70 0.00
CA THR A 102 12.93 1.66 0.55
C THR A 102 12.58 2.06 1.98
N LEU A 103 11.30 2.26 2.27
CA LEU A 103 10.82 2.66 3.60
C LEU A 103 11.03 1.54 4.64
N ILE A 104 10.77 0.29 4.27
CA ILE A 104 11.04 -0.89 5.10
C ILE A 104 12.54 -1.00 5.40
N ASP A 105 13.38 -0.80 4.38
CA ASP A 105 14.83 -0.82 4.55
C ASP A 105 15.32 0.26 5.53
N HIS A 106 14.78 1.47 5.46
CA HIS A 106 15.14 2.56 6.39
C HIS A 106 14.80 2.25 7.85
N LEU A 107 13.69 1.56 8.12
CA LEU A 107 13.29 1.19 9.48
C LEU A 107 14.17 0.07 10.05
N GLN A 108 14.53 -0.91 9.22
CA GLN A 108 15.33 -2.06 9.62
C GLN A 108 16.82 -1.75 9.81
N GLN A 109 17.32 -0.60 9.35
CA GLN A 109 18.71 -0.16 9.59
C GLN A 109 19.00 0.19 11.07
N GLY A 110 18.00 0.14 11.96
CA GLY A 110 18.13 0.35 13.41
C GLY A 110 18.33 -0.90 14.27
N ASP A 111 17.99 -2.10 13.77
CA ASP A 111 18.10 -3.36 14.51
C ASP A 111 18.54 -4.52 13.60
N LYS A 112 19.32 -5.45 14.16
CA LYS A 112 20.19 -6.42 13.48
C LYS A 112 19.60 -7.21 12.27
N PRO A 113 20.48 -7.80 11.41
CA PRO A 113 20.19 -8.36 10.07
C PRO A 113 19.27 -9.59 9.97
N SER A 114 18.63 -10.02 11.06
CA SER A 114 17.85 -11.26 11.09
C SER A 114 16.45 -11.14 10.48
N ILE A 115 15.85 -9.94 10.48
CA ILE A 115 14.50 -9.71 9.92
C ILE A 115 14.53 -9.45 8.41
N ARG A 116 15.61 -8.82 7.91
CA ARG A 116 15.93 -8.75 6.47
C ARG A 116 15.82 -10.11 5.80
N LYS A 117 16.31 -11.18 6.43
CA LYS A 117 16.28 -12.53 5.85
C LYS A 117 14.94 -13.23 5.88
N GLN A 118 13.96 -12.78 6.66
CA GLN A 118 12.64 -13.41 6.68
C GLN A 118 11.65 -12.62 5.84
N VAL A 119 11.61 -11.30 6.01
CA VAL A 119 10.72 -10.43 5.25
C VAL A 119 11.24 -10.27 3.81
N ALA A 120 12.54 -10.00 3.64
CA ALA A 120 13.09 -9.93 2.29
C ALA A 120 13.21 -11.32 1.63
N ALA A 121 13.39 -12.44 2.33
CA ALA A 121 13.37 -13.76 1.64
C ALA A 121 11.95 -14.21 1.24
N SER A 122 10.91 -13.76 1.96
CA SER A 122 9.51 -13.99 1.57
C SER A 122 9.03 -13.03 0.48
N ILE A 123 9.66 -11.85 0.33
CA ILE A 123 9.30 -10.83 -0.66
C ILE A 123 10.22 -10.89 -1.91
N LEU A 124 11.51 -11.20 -1.76
CA LEU A 124 12.52 -11.33 -2.85
C LEU A 124 12.49 -12.70 -3.55
N SER A 125 11.66 -13.66 -3.11
CA SER A 125 11.50 -14.93 -3.82
C SER A 125 10.75 -14.82 -5.17
N MET A 126 10.74 -13.63 -5.81
CA MET A 126 10.09 -13.42 -7.10
C MET A 126 10.93 -12.75 -8.21
N ASP A 127 12.18 -12.30 -7.98
CA ASP A 127 13.31 -12.45 -8.95
C ASP A 127 14.59 -11.77 -8.41
N ASP A 128 15.62 -12.58 -8.14
CA ASP A 128 16.91 -12.18 -7.57
C ASP A 128 17.96 -11.94 -8.66
N LYS A 129 18.60 -10.75 -8.70
CA LYS A 129 20.05 -10.71 -9.01
C LYS A 129 20.91 -9.48 -8.68
N ASP A 130 20.38 -8.28 -8.42
CA ASP A 130 21.24 -7.07 -8.36
C ASP A 130 21.46 -6.45 -6.96
N HIS A 131 20.89 -7.02 -5.89
CA HIS A 131 20.90 -6.39 -4.55
C HIS A 131 22.21 -6.49 -3.75
N ALA A 132 23.13 -7.41 -4.10
CA ALA A 132 24.30 -7.67 -3.26
C ALA A 132 25.42 -6.62 -3.40
N GLU A 133 25.61 -6.03 -4.58
CA GLU A 133 26.72 -5.07 -4.82
C GLU A 133 26.43 -3.64 -4.35
N LEU A 134 25.15 -3.29 -4.11
CA LEU A 134 24.77 -1.95 -3.65
C LEU A 134 24.95 -1.79 -2.12
N MET A 135 24.82 -2.87 -1.36
CA MET A 135 24.85 -2.85 0.10
C MET A 135 26.26 -2.62 0.68
N ASP A 136 27.30 -3.15 0.06
CA ASP A 136 28.69 -2.98 0.53
C ASP A 136 29.17 -1.52 0.44
N LYS A 137 28.68 -0.75 -0.55
CA LYS A 137 29.04 0.66 -0.73
C LYS A 137 28.32 1.60 0.23
N ILE A 138 27.14 1.21 0.72
CA ILE A 138 26.36 2.01 1.68
C ILE A 138 26.97 1.90 3.09
N GLU A 139 27.45 0.71 3.47
CA GLU A 139 28.03 0.44 4.78
C GLU A 139 29.36 1.22 5.02
N GLU A 140 30.16 1.41 3.96
CA GLU A 140 31.39 2.21 4.01
C GLU A 140 31.09 3.71 4.16
N VAL A 141 30.08 4.22 3.46
CA VAL A 141 29.64 5.63 3.54
C VAL A 141 29.05 5.95 4.93
N GLU A 142 28.28 5.04 5.51
CA GLU A 142 27.74 5.22 6.87
C GLU A 142 28.83 5.35 7.93
N THR A 143 29.88 4.56 7.82
CA THR A 143 30.99 4.55 8.78
C THR A 143 31.71 5.89 8.78
N VAL A 144 31.94 6.46 7.58
CA VAL A 144 32.56 7.78 7.41
C VAL A 144 31.65 8.90 7.93
N ILE A 145 30.33 8.82 7.70
CA ILE A 145 29.37 9.84 8.17
C ILE A 145 29.25 9.84 9.70
N LYS A 146 29.19 8.66 10.33
CA LYS A 146 29.15 8.51 11.80
C LYS A 146 30.40 9.12 12.45
N GLN A 147 31.58 8.93 11.86
CA GLN A 147 32.83 9.51 12.34
C GLN A 147 32.93 11.02 12.13
N ALA A 148 32.38 11.56 11.03
CA ALA A 148 32.49 12.98 10.71
C ALA A 148 31.47 13.89 11.45
N ILE A 149 30.27 13.39 11.75
CA ILE A 149 29.14 14.23 12.22
C ILE A 149 28.69 13.90 13.66
N GLY A 150 29.07 12.73 14.19
CA GLY A 150 28.76 12.27 15.54
C GLY A 150 27.38 11.61 15.67
N GLU A 151 27.30 10.49 16.40
CA GLU A 151 26.13 9.58 16.45
C GLU A 151 24.80 10.26 16.74
N LYS A 152 24.73 11.20 17.71
CA LYS A 152 23.48 11.88 18.05
C LYS A 152 22.93 12.76 16.92
N LYS A 153 23.81 13.42 16.16
CA LYS A 153 23.43 14.26 15.01
C LYS A 153 23.03 13.39 13.81
N VAL A 154 23.69 12.24 13.63
CA VAL A 154 23.31 11.24 12.63
C VAL A 154 21.92 10.70 12.93
N LEU A 155 21.62 10.29 14.18
CA LEU A 155 20.30 9.78 14.58
C LEU A 155 19.15 10.77 14.36
N ALA A 156 19.34 12.06 14.68
CA ALA A 156 18.32 13.08 14.45
C ALA A 156 18.06 13.32 12.95
N ARG A 157 19.14 13.30 12.14
CA ARG A 157 19.04 13.41 10.68
C ARG A 157 18.32 12.20 10.08
N THR A 158 18.69 10.98 10.48
CA THR A 158 18.05 9.74 10.01
C THR A 158 16.55 9.72 10.31
N ARG A 159 16.13 10.15 11.50
CA ARG A 159 14.71 10.23 11.86
C ARG A 159 13.93 11.27 11.06
N ARG A 160 14.56 12.40 10.70
CA ARG A 160 13.95 13.38 9.79
C ARG A 160 13.78 12.81 8.38
N HIS A 161 14.80 12.13 7.85
CA HIS A 161 14.71 11.47 6.54
C HIS A 161 13.61 10.41 6.53
N LEU A 162 13.50 9.60 7.59
CA LEU A 162 12.41 8.64 7.74
C LEU A 162 11.03 9.32 7.69
N TYR A 163 10.84 10.42 8.41
CA TYR A 163 9.60 11.19 8.35
C TYR A 163 9.32 11.73 6.94
N GLU A 164 10.32 12.33 6.28
CA GLU A 164 10.20 12.82 4.91
C GLU A 164 9.84 11.69 3.93
N SER A 165 10.41 10.49 4.09
CA SER A 165 10.05 9.31 3.30
C SER A 165 8.62 8.84 3.55
N VAL A 166 8.15 8.82 4.81
CA VAL A 166 6.76 8.46 5.16
C VAL A 166 5.78 9.45 4.51
N VAL A 167 6.07 10.76 4.58
CA VAL A 167 5.24 11.79 3.95
C VAL A 167 5.22 11.62 2.44
N SER A 168 6.38 11.39 1.82
CA SER A 168 6.48 11.17 0.37
C SER A 168 5.66 9.95 -0.08
N PHE A 169 5.79 8.83 0.63
CA PHE A 169 5.06 7.60 0.31
C PHE A 169 3.54 7.78 0.44
N LYS A 170 3.09 8.54 1.45
CA LYS A 170 1.68 8.90 1.62
C LYS A 170 1.16 9.74 0.46
N VAL A 171 1.93 10.72 0.00
CA VAL A 171 1.53 11.54 -1.15
C VAL A 171 1.39 10.68 -2.41
N THR A 172 2.35 9.80 -2.67
CA THR A 172 2.26 8.86 -3.80
C THR A 172 1.06 7.92 -3.69
N GLU A 173 0.73 7.42 -2.50
CA GLU A 173 -0.50 6.64 -2.26
C GLU A 173 -1.76 7.45 -2.61
N PHE A 174 -1.86 8.68 -2.12
CA PHE A 174 -3.06 9.51 -2.33
C PHE A 174 -3.23 9.84 -3.82
N ASP A 175 -2.16 10.27 -4.48
CA ASP A 175 -2.18 10.59 -5.91
C ASP A 175 -2.59 9.36 -6.74
N HIS A 176 -2.06 8.19 -6.37
CA HIS A 176 -2.43 6.93 -7.00
C HIS A 176 -3.92 6.61 -6.84
N PHE A 177 -4.47 6.67 -5.63
CA PHE A 177 -5.91 6.44 -5.41
C PHE A 177 -6.79 7.46 -6.13
N GLU A 178 -6.42 8.74 -6.13
CA GLU A 178 -7.17 9.76 -6.87
C GLU A 178 -7.19 9.46 -8.39
N ASN A 179 -6.06 9.02 -8.95
CA ASN A 179 -5.97 8.66 -10.35
C ASN A 179 -6.75 7.39 -10.67
N GLU A 180 -6.63 6.36 -9.84
CA GLU A 180 -7.32 5.10 -10.04
C GLU A 180 -8.84 5.29 -9.99
N GLU A 181 -9.33 6.00 -8.97
CA GLU A 181 -10.76 6.30 -8.81
C GLU A 181 -11.32 7.12 -9.96
N ALA A 182 -10.54 8.05 -10.50
CA ALA A 182 -10.97 8.95 -11.55
C ALA A 182 -10.89 8.34 -12.96
N PHE A 183 -9.94 7.43 -13.21
CA PHE A 183 -9.61 6.99 -14.57
C PHE A 183 -9.66 5.47 -14.77
N VAL A 184 -9.37 4.67 -13.74
CA VAL A 184 -9.33 3.21 -13.85
C VAL A 184 -10.66 2.58 -13.46
N LEU A 185 -11.24 2.95 -12.31
CA LEU A 185 -12.53 2.40 -11.87
C LEU A 185 -13.67 2.60 -12.90
N PRO A 186 -13.75 3.73 -13.63
CA PRO A 186 -14.72 3.85 -14.72
C PRO A 186 -14.51 2.83 -15.85
N LEU A 187 -13.26 2.47 -16.16
CA LEU A 187 -12.95 1.43 -17.16
C LEU A 187 -13.34 0.04 -16.67
N VAL A 188 -13.14 -0.23 -15.36
CA VAL A 188 -13.62 -1.47 -14.74
C VAL A 188 -15.12 -1.60 -14.94
N LYS A 189 -15.90 -0.56 -14.57
CA LYS A 189 -17.36 -0.54 -14.70
C LYS A 189 -17.88 -0.62 -16.13
N ASP A 190 -17.09 -0.15 -17.11
CA ASP A 190 -17.47 -0.21 -18.53
C ASP A 190 -17.18 -1.58 -19.15
N GLN A 191 -16.13 -2.26 -18.69
CA GLN A 191 -15.62 -3.47 -19.36
C GLN A 191 -15.88 -4.77 -18.60
N MET A 192 -16.10 -4.72 -17.28
CA MET A 192 -16.42 -5.88 -16.46
C MET A 192 -17.93 -5.98 -16.24
N SER A 193 -18.44 -7.22 -16.26
CA SER A 193 -19.76 -7.53 -15.73
C SER A 193 -19.76 -7.53 -14.20
N ASP A 194 -20.94 -7.38 -13.57
CA ASP A 194 -21.10 -7.49 -12.12
C ASP A 194 -20.45 -8.76 -11.53
N SER A 195 -20.49 -9.89 -12.26
CA SER A 195 -19.87 -11.13 -11.81
C SER A 195 -18.34 -11.10 -11.87
N GLU A 196 -17.78 -10.43 -12.88
CA GLU A 196 -16.33 -10.25 -13.00
C GLU A 196 -15.83 -9.26 -11.94
N GLU A 197 -16.56 -8.16 -11.71
CA GLU A 197 -16.27 -7.23 -10.61
C GLU A 197 -16.32 -7.96 -9.26
N LEU A 198 -17.34 -8.78 -9.01
CA LEU A 198 -17.50 -9.47 -7.73
C LEU A 198 -16.38 -10.49 -7.46
N GLU A 199 -15.88 -11.19 -8.49
CA GLU A 199 -14.72 -12.07 -8.34
C GLU A 199 -13.41 -11.27 -8.15
N CYS A 200 -13.24 -10.17 -8.87
CA CYS A 200 -12.11 -9.25 -8.68
C CYS A 200 -12.08 -8.74 -7.23
N VAL A 201 -13.21 -8.25 -6.74
CA VAL A 201 -13.39 -7.78 -5.35
C VAL A 201 -13.13 -8.89 -4.33
N ARG A 202 -13.55 -10.12 -4.60
CA ARG A 202 -13.23 -11.26 -3.73
C ARG A 202 -11.71 -11.43 -3.61
N LYS A 203 -10.96 -11.32 -4.71
CA LYS A 203 -9.49 -11.38 -4.68
C LYS A 203 -8.90 -10.16 -3.96
N LEU A 204 -9.48 -8.97 -4.08
CA LEU A 204 -8.99 -7.77 -3.39
C LEU A 204 -9.17 -7.85 -1.87
N LEU A 205 -10.26 -8.46 -1.41
CA LEU A 205 -10.62 -8.52 0.02
C LEU A 205 -10.13 -9.79 0.73
N PHE A 206 -9.81 -10.86 0.00
CA PHE A 206 -9.44 -12.15 0.56
C PHE A 206 -8.17 -12.73 -0.07
N ASP A 207 -7.19 -12.96 0.79
CA ASP A 207 -5.94 -13.62 0.42
C ASP A 207 -6.01 -15.13 0.64
N ASP A 208 -6.51 -15.85 -0.37
CA ASP A 208 -6.65 -17.31 -0.32
C ASP A 208 -5.33 -18.05 -0.03
N GLY A 209 -4.18 -17.42 -0.30
CA GLY A 209 -2.86 -17.99 -0.09
C GLY A 209 -2.28 -17.75 1.30
N SER A 210 -2.88 -16.86 2.10
CA SER A 210 -2.41 -16.51 3.44
C SER A 210 -2.88 -17.51 4.50
N SER A 211 -2.13 -17.60 5.60
CA SER A 211 -2.57 -18.30 6.82
C SER A 211 -3.76 -17.62 7.50
N ASP A 212 -3.97 -16.34 7.23
CA ASP A 212 -5.14 -15.57 7.66
C ASP A 212 -5.80 -14.93 6.44
N PRO A 213 -6.67 -15.64 5.70
CA PRO A 213 -7.22 -15.13 4.44
C PRO A 213 -8.06 -13.87 4.55
N ARG A 214 -8.47 -13.48 5.77
CA ARG A 214 -9.35 -12.33 6.01
C ARG A 214 -8.60 -11.07 6.40
N TRP A 215 -7.27 -11.13 6.47
CA TRP A 215 -6.44 -10.05 7.01
C TRP A 215 -6.70 -8.67 6.37
N ILE A 216 -7.12 -8.62 5.10
CA ILE A 216 -7.46 -7.37 4.39
C ILE A 216 -8.86 -6.88 4.75
N ILE A 217 -9.89 -7.70 4.58
CA ILE A 217 -11.27 -7.29 4.86
C ILE A 217 -11.46 -6.92 6.34
N ASP A 218 -10.82 -7.64 7.25
CA ASP A 218 -10.90 -7.37 8.68
C ASP A 218 -10.16 -6.06 9.02
N PHE A 219 -9.00 -5.80 8.39
CA PHE A 219 -8.33 -4.49 8.49
C PHE A 219 -9.21 -3.34 7.97
N VAL A 220 -9.76 -3.46 6.76
CA VAL A 220 -10.62 -2.42 6.18
C VAL A 220 -11.81 -2.16 7.11
N ALA A 221 -12.44 -3.22 7.63
CA ALA A 221 -13.55 -3.09 8.56
C ALA A 221 -13.17 -2.29 9.82
N GLU A 222 -11.99 -2.51 10.40
CA GLU A 222 -11.50 -1.79 11.59
C GLU A 222 -11.39 -0.28 11.37
N GLU A 223 -11.08 0.14 10.13
CA GLU A 223 -10.90 1.54 9.74
C GLU A 223 -12.20 2.30 9.41
N LEU A 224 -13.24 1.56 9.05
CA LEU A 224 -14.50 2.15 8.57
C LEU A 224 -15.44 2.56 9.70
N GLU A 225 -16.24 3.58 9.42
CA GLU A 225 -17.36 3.97 10.29
C GLU A 225 -18.46 2.90 10.27
N PRO A 226 -19.34 2.82 11.29
CA PRO A 226 -20.32 1.74 11.41
C PRO A 226 -21.18 1.49 10.17
N LYS A 227 -21.65 2.54 9.48
CA LYS A 227 -22.46 2.40 8.27
C LYS A 227 -21.66 1.93 7.05
N GLU A 228 -20.42 2.38 6.94
CA GLU A 228 -19.52 1.94 5.87
C GLU A 228 -19.15 0.46 6.04
N ARG A 229 -18.99 0.03 7.29
CA ARG A 229 -18.83 -1.38 7.66
C ARG A 229 -20.07 -2.22 7.32
N GLU A 230 -21.28 -1.66 7.43
CA GLU A 230 -22.50 -2.33 6.97
C GLU A 230 -22.46 -2.59 5.46
N LEU A 231 -22.01 -1.61 4.65
CA LEU A 231 -21.83 -1.80 3.19
C LEU A 231 -20.83 -2.92 2.88
N LEU A 232 -19.68 -2.94 3.57
CA LEU A 232 -18.67 -3.99 3.41
C LEU A 232 -19.24 -5.38 3.78
N ASN A 233 -19.97 -5.48 4.89
CA ASN A 233 -20.61 -6.73 5.31
C ASN A 233 -21.68 -7.23 4.34
N GLU A 234 -22.43 -6.33 3.70
CA GLU A 234 -23.41 -6.69 2.68
C GLU A 234 -22.73 -7.23 1.42
N LEU A 235 -21.64 -6.60 1.00
CA LEU A 235 -20.84 -7.06 -0.13
C LEU A 235 -20.20 -8.43 0.15
N GLU A 236 -19.64 -8.63 1.33
CA GLU A 236 -19.08 -9.92 1.76
C GLU A 236 -20.13 -11.05 1.65
N LYS A 237 -21.37 -10.80 2.09
CA LYS A 237 -22.46 -11.79 1.94
C LYS A 237 -22.74 -12.10 0.48
N LYS A 238 -22.70 -11.11 -0.42
CA LYS A 238 -22.88 -11.34 -1.87
C LYS A 238 -21.79 -12.24 -2.43
N ILE A 239 -20.53 -12.00 -2.06
CA ILE A 239 -19.37 -12.82 -2.44
C ILE A 239 -19.55 -14.27 -1.98
N GLN A 240 -19.95 -14.48 -0.72
CA GLN A 240 -20.15 -15.81 -0.17
C GLN A 240 -21.28 -16.58 -0.87
N ASN A 241 -22.35 -15.89 -1.26
CA ASN A 241 -23.47 -16.50 -1.97
C ASN A 241 -23.16 -16.88 -3.43
N GLN A 242 -22.09 -16.33 -4.03
CA GLN A 242 -21.63 -16.72 -5.37
C GLN A 242 -20.75 -17.99 -5.35
N SER A 243 -20.17 -18.30 -4.20
CA SER A 243 -19.23 -19.41 -4.02
C SER A 243 -19.90 -20.73 -3.56
N GLY A 244 -21.22 -20.73 -3.37
CA GLY A 244 -22.03 -21.88 -2.94
C GLY A 244 -23.01 -22.34 -4.00
#